data_AF-A0A5C8GJY5-F1
#
_entry.id   AF-A0A5C8GJY5-F1
#
_cell.length_a   1.000
_cell.length_b   1.000
_cell.length_c   1.000
_cell.angle_alpha   90.00
_cell.angle_beta   90.00
_cell.angle_gamma   90.00
#
_symmetry.space_group_name_H-M   'P 1'
#
loop_
_entity.id
_entity.type
_entity.pdbx_description
1 polymer ?
#
loop_
_entity_poly.entity_id
_entity_poly.type
_entity_poly.pdbx_seq_one_letter_code
_entity_poly.pdbx_strand_id
1 'polypeptide(L)' 'MKRFAAHRVVYAGTVHKPGVVEINNGRVTAHYKLTEEIAMTMWLRGTIEILEDDNTLKAYYDNALLG' A
#
# COMPACT_ATOMS: atom_id res chain seq x y z
N MET A 1 -2.87 4.41 12.45
CA MET A 1 -2.00 3.87 11.38
C MET A 1 -2.30 2.40 11.15
N LYS A 2 -2.59 2.02 9.90
CA LYS A 2 -2.74 0.64 9.44
C LYS A 2 -1.61 0.31 8.46
N ARG A 3 -1.16 -0.93 8.45
CA ARG A 3 -0.11 -1.41 7.55
C ARG A 3 -0.60 -2.62 6.77
N PHE A 4 -0.48 -2.55 5.46
CA PHE A 4 -0.87 -3.62 4.54
C PHE A 4 0.32 -4.06 3.71
N ALA A 5 0.58 -5.35 3.62
CA ALA A 5 1.54 -5.94 2.69
C ALA A 5 0.79 -6.65 1.56
N ALA A 6 1.38 -6.65 0.36
CA ALA A 6 0.86 -7.38 -0.77
C ALA A 6 1.99 -7.95 -1.63
N HIS A 7 1.66 -8.90 -2.53
CA HIS A 7 2.62 -9.42 -3.49
C HIS A 7 3.20 -8.31 -4.39
N ARG A 8 2.38 -7.29 -4.68
CA ARG A 8 2.76 -6.13 -5.47
C ARG A 8 2.16 -4.87 -4.85
N VAL A 9 2.97 -3.84 -4.68
CA VAL A 9 2.49 -2.46 -4.45
C VAL A 9 2.97 -1.62 -5.62
N VAL A 10 2.06 -0.93 -6.31
CA VAL A 10 2.35 -0.15 -7.52
C VAL A 10 2.10 1.33 -7.24
N TYR A 11 3.05 2.19 -7.59
CA TYR A 11 2.90 3.65 -7.52
C TYR A 11 3.65 4.30 -8.68
N ALA A 12 2.96 5.10 -9.51
CA ALA A 12 3.57 5.86 -10.62
C ALA A 12 4.55 5.03 -11.49
N GLY A 13 4.18 3.78 -11.80
CA GLY A 13 5.02 2.84 -12.56
C GLY A 13 6.11 2.10 -11.76
N THR A 14 6.40 2.54 -10.53
CA THR A 14 7.26 1.81 -9.59
C THR A 14 6.51 0.62 -9.01
N VAL A 15 7.18 -0.53 -8.89
CA VAL A 15 6.58 -1.76 -8.34
C VAL A 15 7.45 -2.35 -7.23
N HIS A 16 6.88 -2.44 -6.03
CA HIS A 16 7.49 -3.14 -4.89
C HIS A 16 7.00 -4.60 -4.85
N LYS A 17 7.93 -5.57 -4.78
CA LYS A 17 7.63 -7.02 -4.74
C LYS A 17 8.49 -7.76 -3.71
N PRO A 18 7.91 -8.33 -2.64
CA PRO A 18 6.65 -7.91 -2.03
C PRO A 18 6.72 -6.45 -1.57
N GLY A 19 5.57 -5.79 -1.40
CA GLY A 19 5.50 -4.38 -1.04
C GLY A 19 4.61 -4.14 0.18
N VAL A 20 4.85 -3.03 0.87
CA VAL A 20 4.06 -2.53 2.00
C VAL A 20 3.51 -1.15 1.67
N VAL A 21 2.30 -0.89 2.15
CA VAL A 21 1.73 0.45 2.26
C VAL A 21 1.33 0.72 3.71
N GLU A 22 1.64 1.93 4.19
CA GLU A 22 1.19 2.44 5.48
C GLU A 22 0.15 3.52 5.25
N ILE A 23 -0.98 3.41 5.96
CA ILE A 23 -2.12 4.31 5.80
C ILE A 23 -2.46 4.92 7.16
N ASN A 24 -2.64 6.24 7.16
CA ASN A 24 -3.08 6.99 8.32
C ASN A 24 -4.18 7.98 7.92
N ASN A 25 -5.33 7.90 8.60
CA ASN A 25 -6.51 8.73 8.32
C ASN A 25 -6.91 8.75 6.83
N GLY A 26 -6.95 7.59 6.17
CA GLY A 26 -7.32 7.48 4.75
C GLY A 26 -6.24 7.90 3.75
N ARG A 27 -5.03 8.22 4.22
CA ARG A 27 -3.93 8.72 3.38
C ARG A 27 -2.73 7.79 3.48
N VAL A 28 -2.13 7.48 2.34
CA VAL A 28 -0.87 6.73 2.30
C VAL A 28 0.24 7.62 2.84
N THR A 29 0.89 7.18 3.92
CA THR A 29 2.00 7.88 4.55
C THR A 29 3.36 7.31 4.15
N ALA A 30 3.40 6.04 3.75
CA ALA A 30 4.61 5.40 3.25
C ALA A 30 4.27 4.22 2.32
N HIS A 31 5.17 3.93 1.39
CA HIS A 31 5.15 2.71 0.60
C HIS A 31 6.59 2.24 0.29
N TYR A 32 6.87 0.96 0.45
CA TYR A 32 8.23 0.43 0.31
C TYR A 32 8.23 -1.06 0.00
N LYS A 33 9.40 -1.57 -0.43
CA LYS A 33 9.61 -3.01 -0.58
C LYS A 33 9.70 -3.67 0.79
N LEU A 34 8.94 -4.76 0.97
CA LEU A 34 9.03 -5.59 2.17
C LEU A 34 10.32 -6.42 2.07
N THR A 35 11.28 -6.15 2.95
CA THR A 35 12.57 -6.88 3.03
C THR A 35 12.61 -7.88 4.18
N GLU A 36 11.81 -7.65 5.21
CA GLU A 36 11.69 -8.48 6.40
C GLU A 36 10.25 -8.49 6.89
N GLU A 37 9.87 -9.47 7.71
CA GLU A 37 8.53 -9.52 8.29
C GLU A 37 8.34 -8.39 9.30
N ILE A 38 7.24 -7.65 9.18
CA ILE A 38 6.92 -6.54 10.05
C ILE A 38 5.67 -6.88 10.87
N ALA A 39 5.78 -6.76 12.19
CA ALA A 39 4.65 -6.98 13.09
C ALA A 39 3.46 -6.07 12.76
N MET A 40 2.25 -6.57 13.05
CA MET A 40 0.99 -5.85 12.85
C MET A 40 0.75 -5.43 11.39
N THR A 41 1.19 -6.27 10.45
CA THR A 41 0.97 -6.08 9.01
C THR A 41 -0.12 -7.02 8.51
N MET A 42 -1.15 -6.47 7.90
CA MET A 42 -2.19 -7.28 7.24
C MET A 42 -1.73 -7.67 5.83
N TRP A 43 -1.75 -8.96 5.52
CA TRP A 43 -1.39 -9.44 4.19
C TRP A 43 -2.62 -9.51 3.28
N LEU A 44 -2.54 -8.78 2.16
CA LEU A 44 -3.51 -8.81 1.08
C LEU A 44 -2.95 -9.62 -0.10
N ARG A 45 -3.78 -10.48 -0.67
CA ARG A 45 -3.37 -11.29 -1.81
C ARG A 45 -3.50 -10.47 -3.09
N GLY A 46 -2.41 -10.28 -3.83
CA GLY A 46 -2.45 -9.63 -5.14
C GLY A 46 -1.75 -8.28 -5.15
N THR A 47 -2.41 -7.27 -5.70
CA THR A 47 -1.81 -5.96 -5.96
C THR A 47 -2.54 -4.86 -5.20
N ILE A 48 -1.79 -4.00 -4.53
CA ILE A 48 -2.27 -2.70 -4.06
C ILE A 48 -1.79 -1.64 -5.05
N GLU A 49 -2.69 -0.78 -5.48
CA GLU A 49 -2.41 0.35 -6.36
C GLU A 49 -2.45 1.65 -5.56
N ILE A 50 -1.41 2.47 -5.67
CA ILE A 50 -1.35 3.78 -5.04
C ILE A 50 -1.55 4.82 -6.13
N LEU A 51 -2.53 5.68 -5.93
CA LEU A 51 -2.88 6.77 -6.84
C LEU A 51 -2.84 8.08 -6.07
N GLU A 52 -2.41 9.14 -6.74
CA GLU A 52 -2.55 10.50 -6.23
C GLU A 52 -3.93 11.04 -6.60
N ASP A 53 -4.65 11.54 -5.60
CA ASP A 53 -5.97 12.14 -5.72
C ASP A 53 -6.02 13.39 -4.85
N ASP A 54 -6.25 14.55 -5.47
CA ASP A 54 -6.29 15.87 -4.81
C ASP A 54 -5.09 16.12 -3.86
N ASN A 55 -3.88 16.01 -4.39
CA ASN A 55 -2.59 16.14 -3.67
C ASN A 55 -2.46 15.16 -2.47
N THR A 56 -3.18 14.04 -2.51
CA THR A 56 -3.16 13.02 -1.46
C THR A 56 -2.96 11.65 -2.06
N LEU A 57 -2.01 10.90 -1.52
CA LEU A 57 -1.82 9.51 -1.90
C LEU A 57 -2.91 8.63 -1.25
N LYS A 58 -3.57 7.82 -2.06
CA LYS A 58 -4.61 6.86 -1.68
C LYS A 58 -4.23 5.47 -2.18
N ALA A 59 -4.50 4.44 -1.37
CA ALA A 59 -4.27 3.05 -1.75
C ALA A 59 -5.58 2.38 -2.13
N TYR A 60 -5.56 1.56 -3.17
CA TYR A 60 -6.69 0.80 -3.66
C TYR A 60 -6.33 -0.68 -3.74
N TYR A 61 -7.29 -1.53 -3.39
CA TYR A 61 -7.18 -2.97 -3.49
C TYR A 61 -8.49 -3.52 -4.05
N ASP A 62 -8.42 -4.31 -5.13
CA ASP A 62 -9.59 -4.80 -5.87
C ASP A 62 -10.62 -3.69 -6.18
N ASN A 63 -10.14 -2.53 -6.64
CA ASN A 63 -10.90 -1.30 -6.92
C ASN A 63 -11.59 -0.64 -5.70
N ALA A 64 -11.32 -1.10 -4.47
CA ALA A 64 -11.81 -0.50 -3.24
C ALA A 64 -10.72 0.33 -2.55
N LEU A 65 -11.09 1.50 -2.03
CA LEU A 65 -10.19 2.36 -1.25
C LEU A 65 -9.80 1.68 0.06
N LEU A 66 -8.49 1.58 0.31
CA LEU A 66 -7.91 1.20 1.59
C LEU A 66 -7.72 2.45 2.47
N GLY A 67 -8.34 2.43 3.65
CA GLY A 67 -8.47 3.60 4.54
C GLY A 67 -7.43 3.74 5.63
#